data_AF-A0A7R9MR57-F1
#
_entry.id   AF-A0A7R9MR57-F1
#
_cell.length_a   1.000
_cell.length_b   1.000
_cell.length_c   1.000
_cell.angle_alpha   90.00
_cell.angle_beta   90.00
_cell.angle_gamma   90.00
#
_symmetry.space_group_name_H-M   'P 1'
#
loop_
_entity.id
_entity.type
_entity.pdbx_description
1 polymer ?
#
loop_
_entity_poly.entity_id
_entity_poly.type
_entity_poly.pdbx_seq_one_letter_code
_entity_poly.pdbx_strand_id
1 'polypeptide(L)'
;MKTKNKNTFSAKESKRLKQLLARNATEKPTKAVKSRPQDRSQALAARSRARLLYSRFRAQNEFLYSHSSSEANDFFSEDSFREYHAVYEKIADKWPQKPINHVIQRLATLTSETSGRLVVADIGCGSRAQLRDAFPSHFVHSFDLVADSPHVTKADMCSLPLDADSCDVT
;
A
#
# COMPACT_ATOMS: atom_id res chain seq x y z
N MET A 1 -45.86 32.35 11.86
CA MET A 1 -45.80 32.71 10.42
C MET A 1 -44.99 31.63 9.70
N LYS A 2 -45.52 31.09 8.60
CA LYS A 2 -45.04 29.88 7.90
C LYS A 2 -43.81 30.17 7.03
N THR A 3 -42.70 29.46 7.23
CA THR A 3 -41.55 29.43 6.31
C THR A 3 -41.89 28.51 5.13
N LYS A 4 -41.92 29.06 3.90
CA LYS A 4 -42.11 28.30 2.66
C LYS A 4 -40.75 28.03 2.03
N ASN A 5 -40.33 26.77 2.04
CA ASN A 5 -39.22 26.27 1.23
C ASN A 5 -39.71 26.11 -0.21
N LYS A 6 -39.09 26.80 -1.19
CA LYS A 6 -39.40 26.66 -2.62
C LYS A 6 -38.12 26.36 -3.38
N ASN A 7 -37.75 25.08 -3.44
CA ASN A 7 -36.83 24.59 -4.46
C ASN A 7 -37.68 23.98 -5.58
N THR A 8 -38.14 24.81 -6.51
CA THR A 8 -38.78 24.35 -7.74
C THR A 8 -37.79 24.52 -8.88
N PHE A 9 -37.16 23.41 -9.29
CA PHE A 9 -36.35 23.35 -10.51
C PHE A 9 -37.20 23.76 -11.72
N SER A 10 -36.70 24.69 -12.53
CA SER A 10 -37.40 25.16 -13.71
C SER A 10 -37.46 24.06 -14.78
N ALA A 11 -38.60 23.93 -15.46
CA ALA A 11 -38.78 22.98 -16.57
C ALA A 11 -37.72 23.16 -17.69
N LYS A 12 -37.15 24.36 -17.81
CA LYS A 12 -36.09 24.69 -18.77
C LYS A 12 -34.74 24.07 -18.38
N GLU A 13 -34.45 23.99 -17.07
CA GLU A 13 -33.22 23.40 -16.53
C GLU A 13 -33.27 21.87 -16.60
N SER A 14 -34.42 21.28 -16.28
CA SER A 14 -34.66 19.84 -16.44
C SER A 14 -34.55 19.38 -17.90
N LYS A 15 -34.98 20.22 -18.86
CA LYS A 15 -34.82 19.94 -20.29
C LYS A 15 -33.36 20.01 -20.75
N ARG A 16 -32.59 20.95 -20.21
CA ARG A 16 -31.15 21.11 -20.48
C ARG A 16 -30.33 19.97 -19.88
N LEU A 17 -30.68 19.51 -18.66
CA LEU A 17 -30.06 18.37 -18.01
C LEU A 17 -30.36 17.05 -18.74
N LYS A 18 -31.60 16.85 -19.20
CA LYS A 18 -31.95 15.70 -20.06
C LYS A 18 -31.23 15.73 -21.40
N GLN A 19 -31.00 16.91 -22.01
CA GLN A 19 -30.21 17.04 -23.23
C GLN A 19 -28.70 16.78 -23.02
N LEU A 20 -28.15 17.17 -21.86
CA LEU A 20 -26.75 16.88 -21.49
C LEU A 20 -26.53 15.39 -21.23
N LEU A 21 -27.45 14.74 -20.51
CA LEU A 21 -27.39 13.31 -20.23
C LEU A 21 -27.60 12.46 -21.51
N ALA A 22 -28.45 12.91 -22.43
CA ALA A 22 -28.66 12.24 -23.73
C ALA A 22 -27.47 12.39 -24.70
N ARG A 23 -26.67 13.46 -24.57
CA ARG A 23 -25.40 13.61 -25.33
C ARG A 23 -24.33 12.64 -24.83
N ASN A 24 -24.22 12.45 -23.52
CA ASN A 24 -23.26 11.50 -22.93
C ASN A 24 -23.64 10.02 -23.15
N ALA A 25 -24.93 9.73 -23.42
CA ALA A 25 -25.40 8.37 -23.69
C ALA A 25 -25.27 7.94 -25.17
N THR A 26 -24.94 8.87 -26.08
CA THR A 26 -24.80 8.58 -27.53
C THR A 26 -23.36 8.59 -28.03
N GLU A 27 -22.37 8.90 -27.17
CA GLU A 27 -20.97 8.61 -27.46
C GLU A 27 -20.69 7.11 -27.27
N LYS A 28 -20.93 6.34 -28.33
CA LYS A 28 -20.28 5.04 -28.53
C LYS A 28 -18.77 5.22 -28.34
N PRO A 29 -18.04 4.27 -27.71
CA PRO A 29 -16.60 4.38 -27.53
C PRO A 29 -15.97 4.64 -28.90
N THR A 30 -15.43 5.84 -29.06
CA THR A 30 -14.87 6.30 -30.31
C THR A 30 -13.70 5.39 -30.66
N LYS A 31 -13.71 4.94 -31.92
CA LYS A 31 -12.72 4.04 -32.52
C LYS A 31 -11.31 4.45 -32.10
N ALA A 32 -10.52 3.45 -31.71
CA ALA A 32 -9.11 3.57 -31.38
C ALA A 32 -8.39 4.53 -32.34
N VAL A 33 -7.98 5.69 -31.82
CA VAL A 33 -7.02 6.57 -32.49
C VAL A 33 -5.81 5.71 -32.84
N LYS A 34 -5.44 5.64 -34.12
CA LYS A 34 -4.24 4.93 -34.56
C LYS A 34 -3.02 5.64 -33.94
N SER A 35 -2.59 5.19 -32.76
CA SER A 35 -1.43 5.74 -32.07
C SER A 35 -0.19 5.64 -32.97
N ARG A 36 0.70 6.63 -32.89
CA ARG A 36 1.90 6.72 -33.73
C ARG A 36 2.78 5.48 -33.47
N PRO A 37 3.54 4.96 -34.45
CA PRO A 37 4.40 3.78 -34.24
C PRO A 37 5.33 3.90 -33.02
N GLN A 38 5.82 5.12 -32.73
CA GLN A 38 6.63 5.43 -31.55
C GLN A 38 5.85 5.25 -30.24
N ASP A 39 4.57 5.60 -30.21
CA ASP A 39 3.71 5.40 -29.03
C ASP A 39 3.47 3.91 -28.78
N ARG A 40 3.37 3.11 -29.85
CA ARG A 40 3.19 1.66 -29.75
C ARG A 40 4.45 0.96 -29.23
N SER A 41 5.63 1.34 -29.73
CA SER A 41 6.89 0.76 -29.27
C SER A 41 7.16 1.12 -27.81
N GLN A 42 6.89 2.37 -27.41
CA GLN A 42 6.99 2.81 -26.02
C GLN A 42 6.00 2.08 -25.10
N ALA A 43 4.74 1.92 -25.52
CA ALA A 43 3.74 1.17 -24.77
C ALA A 43 4.10 -0.32 -24.62
N LEU A 44 4.63 -0.95 -25.67
CA LEU A 44 5.14 -2.31 -25.60
C LEU A 44 6.33 -2.41 -24.65
N ALA A 45 7.29 -1.50 -24.75
CA ALA A 45 8.46 -1.48 -23.87
C ALA A 45 8.06 -1.29 -22.40
N ALA A 46 7.08 -0.44 -22.11
CA ALA A 46 6.55 -0.26 -20.76
C ALA A 46 5.90 -1.55 -20.23
N ARG A 47 5.10 -2.24 -21.07
CA ARG A 47 4.47 -3.52 -20.71
C ARG A 47 5.52 -4.61 -20.46
N SER A 48 6.55 -4.68 -21.29
CA SER A 48 7.66 -5.64 -21.11
C SER A 48 8.43 -5.37 -19.83
N ARG A 49 8.77 -4.10 -19.54
CA ARG A 49 9.40 -3.71 -18.27
C ARG A 49 8.56 -4.09 -17.06
N ALA A 50 7.25 -3.81 -17.09
CA ALA A 50 6.35 -4.20 -16.02
C ALA A 50 6.31 -5.71 -15.82
N ARG A 51 6.25 -6.50 -16.90
CA ARG A 51 6.25 -7.97 -16.81
C ARG A 51 7.56 -8.51 -16.22
N LEU A 52 8.70 -7.95 -16.62
CA LEU A 52 10.01 -8.31 -16.07
C LEU A 52 10.09 -7.97 -14.58
N LEU A 53 9.60 -6.78 -14.18
CA LEU A 53 9.56 -6.36 -12.77
C LEU A 53 8.77 -7.35 -11.91
N TYR A 54 7.56 -7.74 -12.33
CA TYR A 54 6.76 -8.73 -11.60
C TYR A 54 7.37 -10.14 -11.62
N SER A 55 8.06 -10.50 -12.70
CA SER A 55 8.79 -11.78 -12.77
C SER A 55 9.95 -11.81 -11.78
N ARG A 56 10.70 -10.71 -11.66
CA ARG A 56 11.77 -10.55 -10.68
C ARG A 56 11.22 -10.65 -9.26
N PHE A 57 10.18 -9.88 -8.95
CA PHE A 57 9.51 -9.95 -7.64
C PHE A 57 9.10 -11.39 -7.26
N ARG A 58 8.52 -12.16 -8.20
CA ARG A 58 8.15 -13.56 -7.93
C ARG A 58 9.34 -14.43 -7.58
N ALA A 59 10.45 -14.30 -8.31
CA ALA A 59 11.67 -15.05 -8.02
C ALA A 59 12.28 -14.64 -6.67
N GLN A 60 12.28 -13.34 -6.35
CA GLN A 60 12.74 -12.85 -5.05
C GLN A 60 11.88 -13.39 -3.90
N ASN A 61 10.56 -13.31 -4.06
CA ASN A 61 9.60 -13.84 -3.10
C ASN A 61 9.82 -15.33 -2.87
N GLU A 62 9.99 -16.13 -3.94
CA GLU A 62 10.29 -17.55 -3.83
C GLU A 62 11.59 -17.81 -3.06
N PHE A 63 12.66 -17.05 -3.33
CA PHE A 63 13.92 -17.16 -2.60
C PHE A 63 13.73 -16.88 -1.10
N LEU A 64 13.01 -15.80 -0.74
CA LEU A 64 12.73 -15.43 0.65
C LEU A 64 11.94 -16.50 1.42
N TYR A 65 11.14 -17.32 0.75
CA TYR A 65 10.39 -18.43 1.37
C TYR A 65 11.13 -19.77 1.38
N SER A 66 12.23 -19.90 0.61
CA SER A 66 12.94 -21.17 0.42
C SER A 66 14.34 -21.20 1.03
N HIS A 67 14.83 -20.06 1.51
CA HIS A 67 16.16 -19.91 2.10
C HIS A 67 16.07 -19.29 3.49
N SER A 68 17.14 -19.40 4.28
CA SER A 68 17.22 -18.76 5.59
C SER A 68 17.32 -17.23 5.50
N SER A 69 17.04 -16.54 6.62
CA SER A 69 17.15 -15.07 6.69
C SER A 69 18.58 -14.59 6.44
N SER A 70 19.58 -15.32 6.95
CA SER A 70 21.01 -15.03 6.69
C SER A 70 21.34 -15.13 5.22
N GLU A 71 20.91 -16.20 4.55
CA GLU A 71 21.15 -16.38 3.11
C GLU A 71 20.44 -15.28 2.29
N ALA A 72 19.23 -14.89 2.67
CA ALA A 72 18.50 -13.79 2.04
C ALA A 72 19.23 -12.45 2.22
N ASN A 73 19.75 -12.17 3.41
CA ASN A 73 20.49 -10.94 3.69
C ASN A 73 21.81 -10.86 2.90
N ASP A 74 22.47 -12.01 2.68
CA ASP A 74 23.69 -12.08 1.87
C ASP A 74 23.40 -12.01 0.36
N PHE A 75 22.30 -12.61 -0.07
CA PHE A 75 21.93 -12.69 -1.49
C PHE A 75 21.37 -11.37 -2.04
N PHE A 76 20.53 -10.68 -1.27
CA PHE A 76 19.88 -9.46 -1.72
C PHE A 76 20.66 -8.20 -1.36
N SER A 77 20.94 -7.37 -2.37
CA SER A 77 21.38 -6.00 -2.11
C SER A 77 20.23 -5.17 -1.51
N GLU A 78 20.56 -4.08 -0.82
CA GLU A 78 19.54 -3.17 -0.30
C GLU A 78 18.60 -2.65 -1.40
N ASP A 79 19.14 -2.32 -2.58
CA ASP A 79 18.34 -1.89 -3.72
C ASP A 79 17.38 -2.98 -4.23
N SER A 80 17.77 -4.25 -4.10
CA SER A 80 16.91 -5.38 -4.45
C SER A 80 15.73 -5.50 -3.50
N PHE A 81 15.95 -5.28 -2.20
CA PHE A 81 14.89 -5.22 -1.17
C PHE A 81 13.99 -3.99 -1.33
N ARG A 82 14.56 -2.81 -1.63
CA ARG A 82 13.77 -1.60 -1.93
C ARG A 82 12.83 -1.81 -3.11
N GLU A 83 13.34 -2.42 -4.18
CA GLU A 83 12.50 -2.75 -5.32
C GLU A 83 11.43 -3.80 -4.96
N TYR A 84 11.81 -4.83 -4.21
CA TYR A 84 10.87 -5.83 -3.71
C TYR A 84 9.71 -5.16 -2.95
N HIS A 85 10.01 -4.28 -1.99
CA HIS A 85 9.00 -3.51 -1.24
C HIS A 85 8.13 -2.64 -2.17
N ALA A 86 8.74 -1.90 -3.09
CA ALA A 86 8.00 -1.05 -4.04
C ALA A 86 7.05 -1.85 -4.96
N VAL A 87 7.37 -3.11 -5.28
CA VAL A 87 6.49 -3.99 -6.04
C VAL A 87 5.42 -4.61 -5.12
N TYR A 88 5.79 -5.05 -3.93
CA TYR A 88 4.87 -5.59 -2.93
C TYR A 88 3.77 -4.59 -2.61
N GLU A 89 4.10 -3.32 -2.36
CA GLU A 89 3.12 -2.26 -2.10
C GLU A 89 2.10 -2.10 -3.23
N LYS A 90 2.57 -2.09 -4.49
CA LYS A 90 1.69 -2.02 -5.68
C LYS A 90 0.76 -3.23 -5.82
N ILE A 91 1.18 -4.39 -5.32
CA ILE A 91 0.36 -5.60 -5.30
C ILE A 91 -0.66 -5.50 -4.17
N ALA A 92 -0.20 -5.16 -2.96
CA ALA A 92 -1.02 -5.03 -1.76
C ALA A 92 -2.08 -3.93 -1.90
N ASP A 93 -1.82 -2.85 -2.63
CA ASP A 93 -2.80 -1.79 -2.93
C ASP A 93 -4.04 -2.29 -3.66
N LYS A 94 -3.95 -3.43 -4.36
CA LYS A 94 -5.08 -4.04 -5.07
C LYS A 94 -5.90 -4.96 -4.17
N TRP A 95 -5.44 -5.24 -2.95
CA TRP A 95 -6.16 -6.14 -2.05
C TRP A 95 -7.40 -5.42 -1.51
N PRO A 96 -8.55 -6.11 -1.44
CA PRO A 96 -9.78 -5.50 -0.91
C PRO A 96 -9.63 -5.09 0.55
N GLN A 97 -8.82 -5.81 1.31
CA GLN A 97 -8.47 -5.50 2.69
C GLN A 97 -7.01 -5.89 2.94
N LYS A 98 -6.22 -4.96 3.47
CA LYS A 98 -4.83 -5.23 3.86
C LYS A 98 -4.78 -5.76 5.29
N PRO A 99 -4.00 -6.82 5.60
CA PRO A 99 -3.87 -7.36 6.95
C PRO A 99 -3.46 -6.32 7.99
N ILE A 100 -2.56 -5.40 7.62
CA ILE A 100 -2.10 -4.30 8.49
C ILE A 100 -3.25 -3.45 9.04
N ASN A 101 -4.31 -3.24 8.25
CA ASN A 101 -5.48 -2.47 8.71
C ASN A 101 -6.20 -3.19 9.85
N HIS A 102 -6.26 -4.53 9.79
CA HIS A 102 -6.87 -5.33 10.85
C HIS A 102 -5.99 -5.34 12.10
N VAL A 103 -4.67 -5.43 11.94
CA VAL A 103 -3.71 -5.32 13.07
C VAL A 103 -3.83 -3.97 13.75
N ILE A 104 -3.91 -2.87 12.99
CA ILE A 104 -4.14 -1.52 13.53
C ILE A 104 -5.47 -1.46 14.30
N GLN A 105 -6.55 -2.01 13.77
CA GLN A 105 -7.83 -2.05 14.48
C GLN A 105 -7.73 -2.82 15.80
N ARG A 106 -7.07 -3.98 15.78
CA ARG A 106 -6.91 -4.81 16.98
C ARG A 106 -6.05 -4.13 18.04
N LEU A 107 -4.94 -3.52 17.64
CA LEU A 107 -4.07 -2.76 18.55
C LEU A 107 -4.80 -1.54 19.11
N ALA A 108 -5.61 -0.84 18.31
CA ALA A 108 -6.42 0.28 18.82
C ALA A 108 -7.36 -0.16 19.95
N THR A 109 -8.03 -1.31 19.81
CA THR A 109 -8.83 -1.88 20.90
C THR A 109 -7.98 -2.16 22.14
N LEU A 110 -6.85 -2.85 21.98
CA LEU A 110 -5.96 -3.17 23.11
C LEU A 110 -5.43 -1.93 23.83
N THR A 111 -5.05 -0.90 23.09
CA THR A 111 -4.58 0.38 23.66
C THR A 111 -5.68 1.11 24.43
N SER A 112 -6.96 0.94 24.05
CA SER A 112 -8.08 1.55 24.77
C SER A 112 -8.42 0.84 26.08
N GLU A 113 -8.12 -0.45 26.18
CA GLU A 113 -8.37 -1.28 27.35
C GLU A 113 -7.21 -1.24 28.35
N THR A 114 -6.00 -0.89 27.88
CA THR A 114 -4.79 -0.87 28.69
C THR A 114 -4.53 0.51 29.31
N SER A 115 -4.26 0.55 30.61
CA SER A 115 -3.78 1.77 31.28
C SER A 115 -2.27 1.92 31.08
N GLY A 116 -1.84 2.57 29.99
CA GLY A 116 -0.41 2.87 29.78
C GLY A 116 0.03 2.89 28.32
N ARG A 117 1.34 3.09 28.11
CA ARG A 117 1.96 2.97 26.79
C ARG A 117 2.40 1.52 26.55
N LEU A 118 1.81 0.90 25.54
CA LEU A 118 2.35 -0.34 24.96
C LEU A 118 3.71 -0.15 24.28
N VAL A 119 4.51 -1.20 24.33
CA VAL A 119 5.73 -1.44 23.55
C VAL A 119 5.44 -2.54 22.53
N VAL A 120 5.50 -2.18 21.25
CA VAL A 120 5.18 -3.07 20.12
C VAL A 120 6.42 -3.29 19.26
N ALA A 121 6.67 -4.51 18.83
CA ALA A 121 7.61 -4.83 17.75
C ALA A 121 6.84 -5.08 16.45
N ASP A 122 7.16 -4.33 15.39
CA ASP A 122 6.65 -4.51 14.03
C ASP A 122 7.77 -5.16 13.19
N ILE A 123 7.73 -6.49 13.09
CA ILE A 123 8.78 -7.30 12.46
C ILE A 123 8.44 -7.52 10.98
N GLY A 124 9.32 -7.08 10.08
CA GLY A 124 9.05 -7.02 8.65
C GLY A 124 8.12 -5.86 8.28
N CYS A 125 8.38 -4.68 8.86
CA CYS A 125 7.51 -3.52 8.78
C CYS A 125 7.47 -2.83 7.39
N GLY A 126 8.37 -3.23 6.49
CA GLY A 126 8.55 -2.65 5.17
C GLY A 126 9.02 -1.20 5.20
N SER A 127 9.06 -0.54 4.03
CA SER A 127 9.61 0.81 3.90
C SER A 127 8.82 1.90 4.64
N ARG A 128 7.55 1.64 4.99
CA ARG A 128 6.63 2.65 5.55
C ARG A 128 6.41 2.60 7.05
N ALA A 129 6.71 1.48 7.72
CA ALA A 129 6.46 1.31 9.16
C ALA A 129 5.06 1.79 9.61
N GLN A 130 3.99 1.29 8.98
CA GLN A 130 2.63 1.83 9.14
C GLN A 130 2.10 1.75 10.58
N LEU A 131 2.53 0.76 11.38
CA LEU A 131 2.16 0.70 12.80
C LEU A 131 2.74 1.87 13.59
N ARG A 132 3.97 2.30 13.28
CA ARG A 132 4.59 3.43 13.97
C ARG A 132 3.79 4.71 13.78
N ASP A 133 3.33 4.96 12.55
CA ASP A 133 2.51 6.13 12.21
C ASP A 133 1.13 6.08 12.88
N ALA A 134 0.53 4.90 12.98
CA ALA A 134 -0.80 4.70 13.56
C ALA A 134 -0.82 4.90 15.09
N PHE A 135 0.30 4.64 15.78
CA PHE A 135 0.39 4.65 17.25
C PHE A 135 1.51 5.55 17.79
N PRO A 136 1.48 6.88 17.53
CA PRO A 136 2.56 7.79 17.90
C PRO A 136 2.73 7.95 19.43
N SER A 137 1.68 7.70 20.22
CA SER A 137 1.68 7.74 21.69
C SER A 137 2.26 6.49 22.35
N HIS A 138 2.47 5.42 21.58
CA HIS A 138 3.03 4.15 22.04
C HIS A 138 4.49 4.01 21.55
N PHE A 139 5.21 3.03 22.08
CA PHE A 139 6.53 2.67 21.56
C PHE A 139 6.34 1.59 20.51
N VAL A 140 6.81 1.85 19.29
CA VAL A 140 6.75 0.88 18.17
C VAL A 140 8.16 0.77 17.61
N HIS A 141 8.77 -0.38 17.80
CA HIS A 141 10.04 -0.76 17.18
C HIS A 141 9.74 -1.38 15.83
N SER A 142 10.17 -0.74 14.74
CA SER A 142 9.93 -1.26 13.39
C SER A 142 11.22 -1.83 12.84
N PHE A 143 11.21 -3.10 12.45
CA PHE A 143 12.37 -3.82 11.94
C PHE A 143 12.13 -4.35 10.53
N ASP A 144 13.13 -4.23 9.68
CA ASP A 144 13.15 -4.83 8.34
C ASP A 144 14.60 -5.07 7.91
N LEU A 145 14.82 -5.83 6.84
CA LEU A 145 16.16 -6.06 6.29
C LEU A 145 16.71 -4.83 5.55
N VAL A 146 15.86 -3.83 5.27
CA VAL A 146 16.28 -2.52 4.76
C VAL A 146 15.60 -1.38 5.51
N ALA A 147 16.38 -0.34 5.83
CA ALA A 147 15.89 0.87 6.47
C ALA A 147 15.77 2.02 5.45
N ASP A 148 14.55 2.25 4.95
CA ASP A 148 14.24 3.36 4.04
C ASP A 148 13.64 4.60 4.76
N SER A 149 13.38 4.47 6.06
CA SER A 149 12.77 5.51 6.90
C SER A 149 13.51 5.60 8.24
N PRO A 150 13.61 6.79 8.86
CA PRO A 150 14.18 6.96 10.20
C PRO A 150 13.49 6.14 11.30
N HIS A 151 12.29 5.63 11.02
CA HIS A 151 11.50 4.81 11.94
C HIS A 151 11.74 3.31 11.80
N VAL A 152 12.53 2.90 10.80
CA VAL A 152 12.87 1.50 10.52
C VAL A 152 14.30 1.24 10.96
N THR A 153 14.48 0.25 11.82
CA THR A 153 15.79 -0.26 12.22
C THR A 153 16.11 -1.46 11.34
N LYS A 154 17.24 -1.40 10.63
CA LYS A 154 17.73 -2.54 9.84
C LYS A 154 18.12 -3.68 10.77
N ALA A 155 17.40 -4.80 10.72
CA ALA A 155 17.68 -5.99 11.54
C ALA A 155 17.13 -7.26 10.89
N ASP A 156 17.82 -8.38 11.11
CA ASP A 156 17.26 -9.71 10.85
C ASP A 156 16.28 -10.08 11.98
N MET A 157 15.09 -10.55 11.63
CA MET A 157 14.09 -11.03 12.59
C MET A 157 14.59 -12.16 13.49
N CYS A 158 15.60 -12.93 13.04
CA CYS A 158 16.23 -13.96 13.84
C CYS A 158 17.22 -13.42 14.89
N SER A 159 17.56 -12.12 14.84
CA SER A 159 18.52 -11.47 15.76
C SER A 159 18.19 -9.99 15.93
N LEU A 160 17.04 -9.70 16.53
CA LEU A 160 16.60 -8.33 16.80
C LEU A 160 17.42 -7.68 17.93
N PRO A 161 17.73 -6.37 17.84
CA PRO A 161 18.41 -5.62 18.91
C PRO A 161 17.40 -5.23 20.01
N LEU A 162 16.77 -6.23 20.61
CA LEU A 162 15.81 -6.10 21.70
C LEU A 162 16.18 -7.06 22.82
N ASP A 163 15.90 -6.64 24.06
CA ASP A 163 16.03 -7.52 25.22
C ASP A 163 14.86 -8.53 25.23
N ALA A 164 15.09 -9.68 25.86
CA ALA A 164 14.02 -10.66 26.07
C ALA A 164 12.87 -10.04 26.89
N ASP A 165 11.63 -10.38 26.53
CA ASP A 165 10.41 -9.90 27.19
C ASP A 165 10.28 -8.36 27.27
N SER A 166 10.95 -7.61 26.37
CA SER A 166 10.91 -6.15 26.35
C SER A 166 9.68 -5.55 25.65
N CYS A 167 8.86 -6.37 24.98
CA CYS A 167 7.72 -5.93 24.19
C CYS A 167 6.42 -6.57 24.71
N ASP A 168 5.35 -5.78 24.76
CA ASP A 168 4.01 -6.25 25.13
C ASP A 168 3.34 -7.00 23.96
N VAL A 169 3.68 -6.60 22.72
CA VAL A 169 3.16 -7.20 21.48
C VAL A 169 4.30 -7.32 20.47
N THR A 170 4.36 -8.45 19.77
CA THR A 170 5.33 -8.76 18.70
C THR A 170 4.62 -9.27 17.47
#